data_AF-A0A953IAI0-F1
#
_entry.id   AF-A0A953IAI0-F1
#
_cell.length_a   1.000
_cell.length_b   1.000
_cell.length_c   1.000
_cell.angle_alpha   90.00
_cell.angle_beta   90.00
_cell.angle_gamma   90.00
#
_symmetry.space_group_name_H-M   'P 1'
#
loop_
_entity.id
_entity.type
_entity.pdbx_description
1 polymer ?
#
loop_
_entity_poly.entity_id
_entity_poly.type
_entity_poly.pdbx_seq_one_letter_code
_entity_poly.pdbx_strand_id
1 'polypeptide(L)'
;MAVGMFGMPALGHTMALAHYIAALLVGLTFRFYGIHEHERTAEPPREGNMLSRALAALIKARQEDGRPLGQMLGDAIKDSMRTMALICGYIMMFAVLARMIDVTGLFPYVSAPFRWLFAVLHIDPALVRAAVTGLLEIDLGTLAASRATDAPLAQQVAIAGAIIAWSGLSVHGQVASVLSGTDIRMGPYVAARLLHAVLAFIWTLVLLPMAGPLSLGAARVLPTLGGLPAALWQTPFWEHLMRGTRWSLVIPLCLALIGAGAALLTGGVRWVHFHTRR
;
A
#
# COMPACT_ATOMS: atom_id res chain seq x y z
N MET A 1 7.61 -5.00 5.53
CA MET A 1 7.03 -5.28 6.86
C MET A 1 7.56 -6.59 7.46
N ALA A 2 7.23 -7.76 6.90
CA ALA A 2 7.68 -9.07 7.40
C ALA A 2 9.20 -9.17 7.65
N VAL A 3 10.02 -8.85 6.65
CA VAL A 3 11.49 -8.93 6.74
C VAL A 3 12.07 -7.92 7.75
N GLY A 4 11.46 -6.74 7.86
CA GLY A 4 11.93 -5.69 8.77
C GLY A 4 11.56 -5.92 10.23
N MET A 5 10.43 -6.56 10.51
CA MET A 5 9.87 -6.66 11.86
C MET A 5 10.10 -7.99 12.54
N PHE A 6 10.17 -9.08 11.76
CA PHE A 6 10.54 -10.40 12.25
C PHE A 6 12.04 -10.69 12.06
N GLY A 7 12.77 -9.86 11.30
CA GLY A 7 14.19 -10.09 11.01
C GLY A 7 14.47 -11.34 10.16
N MET A 8 13.43 -11.99 9.63
CA MET A 8 13.50 -13.25 8.91
C MET A 8 12.97 -13.08 7.47
N PRO A 9 13.86 -12.95 6.46
CA PRO A 9 13.46 -12.77 5.06
C PRO A 9 12.60 -13.92 4.51
N ALA A 10 12.82 -15.13 5.03
CA ALA A 10 12.06 -16.34 4.74
C ALA A 10 10.55 -16.13 4.86
N LEU A 11 10.12 -15.43 5.91
CA LEU A 11 8.71 -15.17 6.19
C LEU A 11 8.08 -14.21 5.17
N GLY A 12 8.88 -13.35 4.54
CA GLY A 12 8.41 -12.39 3.56
C GLY A 12 7.75 -13.05 2.34
N HIS A 13 8.35 -14.14 1.83
CA HIS A 13 7.82 -14.87 0.67
C HIS A 13 6.50 -15.57 1.00
N THR A 14 6.45 -16.27 2.14
CA THR A 14 5.25 -16.97 2.61
C THR A 14 4.10 -15.99 2.86
N MET A 15 4.36 -14.88 3.55
CA MET A 15 3.34 -13.85 3.78
C MET A 15 2.85 -13.23 2.48
N ALA A 16 3.75 -12.91 1.55
CA ALA A 16 3.38 -12.35 0.25
C ALA A 16 2.49 -13.32 -0.55
N LEU A 17 2.87 -14.60 -0.60
CA LEU A 17 2.08 -15.63 -1.27
C LEU A 17 0.69 -15.78 -0.65
N ALA A 18 0.61 -15.85 0.68
CA ALA A 18 -0.66 -15.90 1.40
C ALA A 18 -1.55 -14.69 1.07
N HIS A 19 -0.97 -13.48 1.02
CA HIS A 19 -1.72 -12.26 0.70
C HIS A 19 -2.20 -12.23 -0.74
N TYR A 20 -1.40 -12.70 -1.70
CA TYR A 20 -1.81 -12.75 -3.10
C TYR A 20 -2.93 -13.76 -3.34
N ILE A 21 -2.84 -14.96 -2.74
CA ILE A 21 -3.93 -15.94 -2.80
C ILE A 21 -5.19 -15.36 -2.17
N ALA A 22 -5.07 -14.77 -0.98
CA ALA A 22 -6.20 -14.16 -0.30
C ALA A 22 -6.83 -13.02 -1.13
N ALA A 23 -6.02 -12.14 -1.73
CA ALA A 23 -6.51 -11.05 -2.58
C ALA A 23 -7.22 -11.58 -3.83
N LEU A 24 -6.70 -12.63 -4.46
CA LEU A 24 -7.34 -13.29 -5.60
C LEU A 24 -8.71 -13.85 -5.22
N LEU A 25 -8.80 -14.54 -4.08
CA LEU A 25 -10.05 -15.11 -3.58
C LEU A 25 -11.08 -14.03 -3.23
N VAL A 26 -10.66 -12.92 -2.62
CA VAL A 26 -11.53 -11.76 -2.39
C VAL A 26 -12.04 -11.21 -3.71
N GLY A 27 -11.16 -11.02 -4.70
CA GLY A 27 -11.53 -10.55 -6.04
C GLY A 27 -12.51 -11.48 -6.75
N LEU A 28 -12.33 -12.79 -6.63
CA LEU A 28 -13.27 -13.79 -7.17
C LEU A 28 -14.63 -13.75 -6.45
N THR A 29 -14.63 -13.54 -5.14
CA THR A 29 -15.86 -13.43 -4.33
C THR A 29 -16.66 -12.17 -4.70
N PHE A 30 -15.97 -11.06 -4.92
CA PHE A 30 -16.58 -9.77 -5.29
C PHE A 30 -16.78 -9.60 -6.80
N ARG A 31 -16.45 -10.61 -7.63
CA ARG A 31 -16.51 -10.54 -9.10
C ARG A 31 -17.87 -10.08 -9.64
N PHE A 32 -18.96 -10.40 -8.95
CA PHE A 32 -20.32 -10.07 -9.38
C PHE A 32 -20.90 -8.83 -8.70
N TYR A 33 -20.13 -8.15 -7.86
CA TYR A 33 -20.57 -6.96 -7.15
C TYR A 33 -20.67 -5.76 -8.11
N GLY A 34 -21.83 -5.10 -8.18
CA GLY A 34 -22.05 -3.89 -8.99
C GLY A 34 -22.31 -4.11 -10.49
N ILE A 35 -22.44 -5.36 -10.96
CA ILE A 35 -22.71 -5.67 -12.38
C ILE A 35 -24.01 -5.04 -12.90
N HIS A 36 -24.96 -4.74 -12.01
CA HIS A 36 -26.28 -4.24 -12.36
C HIS A 36 -26.45 -2.71 -12.20
N GLU A 37 -25.41 -1.97 -11.82
CA GLU A 37 -25.49 -0.50 -11.62
C GLU A 37 -25.08 0.32 -12.85
N HIS A 38 -24.67 -0.30 -13.96
CA HIS A 38 -24.29 0.45 -15.16
C HIS A 38 -25.49 0.71 -16.08
N GLU A 39 -26.02 1.94 -16.02
CA GLU A 39 -26.53 2.59 -17.22
C GLU A 39 -25.40 2.61 -18.25
N ARG A 40 -25.48 1.73 -19.25
CA ARG A 40 -24.54 1.73 -20.37
C ARG A 40 -24.76 3.01 -21.17
N THR A 41 -24.01 4.06 -20.87
CA THR A 41 -23.81 5.14 -21.82
C THR A 41 -23.14 4.55 -23.05
N ALA A 42 -23.76 4.73 -24.22
CA ALA A 42 -23.22 4.26 -25.47
C ALA A 42 -21.88 4.98 -25.72
N GLU A 43 -20.77 4.27 -25.58
CA GLU A 43 -19.48 4.82 -25.97
C GLU A 43 -19.49 5.12 -27.47
N PRO A 44 -18.95 6.28 -27.90
CA PRO A 44 -18.83 6.59 -29.32
C PRO A 44 -17.97 5.54 -30.04
N PRO A 45 -18.16 5.35 -31.36
CA PRO A 45 -17.43 4.36 -32.14
C PRO A 45 -15.92 4.46 -31.93
N ARG A 46 -15.30 3.33 -31.59
CA ARG A 46 -13.86 3.24 -31.30
C ARG A 46 -13.09 3.13 -32.62
N GLU A 47 -12.69 4.26 -33.20
CA GLU A 47 -11.82 4.28 -34.38
C GLU A 47 -10.36 4.62 -34.02
N GLY A 48 -9.42 3.88 -34.63
CA GLY A 48 -7.97 4.13 -34.56
C GLY A 48 -7.19 3.43 -33.44
N ASN A 49 -5.88 3.69 -33.40
CA ASN A 49 -4.97 3.11 -32.41
C ASN A 49 -5.14 3.73 -31.02
N MET A 50 -5.20 2.89 -29.98
CA MET A 50 -5.44 3.31 -28.59
C MET A 50 -4.40 4.32 -28.07
N LEU A 51 -3.14 4.18 -28.50
CA LEU A 51 -2.03 5.06 -28.16
C LEU A 51 -2.17 6.48 -28.74
N SER A 52 -2.54 6.60 -30.02
CA SER A 52 -2.69 7.91 -30.66
C SER A 52 -3.87 8.67 -30.06
N ARG A 53 -4.96 7.98 -29.68
CA ARG A 53 -6.11 8.59 -29.00
C ARG A 53 -5.78 9.06 -27.59
N ALA A 54 -5.08 8.24 -26.80
CA ALA A 54 -4.66 8.63 -25.45
C ALA A 54 -3.73 9.86 -25.48
N LEU A 55 -2.82 9.90 -26.45
CA LEU A 55 -1.91 11.03 -26.63
C LEU A 55 -2.62 12.29 -27.14
N ALA A 56 -3.55 12.16 -28.09
CA ALA A 56 -4.37 13.28 -28.55
C ALA A 56 -5.22 13.85 -27.41
N ALA A 57 -5.81 12.98 -26.57
CA ALA A 57 -6.55 13.39 -25.38
C ALA A 57 -5.65 14.10 -24.35
N LEU A 58 -4.42 13.61 -24.13
CA LEU A 58 -3.43 14.24 -23.26
C LEU A 58 -3.04 15.63 -23.77
N ILE A 59 -2.77 15.78 -25.07
CA ILE A 59 -2.40 17.07 -25.68
C ILE A 59 -3.58 18.04 -25.62
N LYS A 60 -4.80 17.57 -25.88
CA LYS A 60 -6.02 18.38 -25.75
C LYS A 60 -6.21 18.86 -24.32
N ALA A 61 -6.13 17.96 -23.33
CA ALA A 61 -6.21 18.31 -21.92
C ALA A 61 -5.11 19.30 -21.51
N ARG A 62 -3.90 19.15 -22.08
CA ARG A 62 -2.78 20.08 -21.83
C ARG A 62 -3.04 21.47 -22.40
N GLN A 63 -3.66 21.57 -23.57
CA GLN A 63 -4.05 22.84 -24.19
C GLN A 63 -5.19 23.51 -23.42
N GLU A 64 -6.12 22.71 -22.88
CA GLU A 64 -7.26 23.17 -22.07
C GLU A 64 -6.85 23.62 -20.66
N ASP A 65 -5.88 22.95 -20.01
CA ASP A 65 -5.42 23.30 -18.65
C ASP A 65 -4.76 24.69 -18.60
N GLY A 66 -4.02 25.09 -19.65
CA GLY A 66 -3.49 26.45 -19.83
C GLY A 66 -2.46 26.95 -18.80
N ARG A 67 -2.26 26.24 -17.68
CA ARG A 67 -1.33 26.60 -16.61
C ARG A 67 0.14 26.49 -17.06
N PRO A 68 1.05 27.38 -16.61
CA PRO A 68 2.48 27.24 -16.83
C PRO A 68 3.07 26.04 -16.08
N LEU A 69 4.15 25.45 -16.61
CA LEU A 69 4.82 24.28 -16.01
C LEU A 69 5.19 24.46 -14.53
N GLY A 70 5.69 25.65 -14.16
CA GLY A 70 6.04 25.95 -12.77
C GLY A 70 4.85 25.91 -11.81
N GLN A 71 3.66 26.31 -12.27
CA GLN A 71 2.45 26.26 -11.45
C GLN A 71 1.99 24.82 -11.25
N MET A 72 1.95 23.99 -12.30
CA MET A 72 1.59 22.57 -12.17
C MET A 72 2.56 21.79 -11.28
N LEU A 73 3.85 22.07 -11.39
CA LEU A 73 4.85 21.45 -10.51
C LEU A 73 4.63 21.88 -9.06
N GLY A 74 4.39 23.18 -8.82
CA GLY A 74 4.08 23.72 -7.50
C GLY A 74 2.81 23.11 -6.89
N ASP A 75 1.75 22.97 -7.70
CA ASP A 75 0.48 22.37 -7.29
C ASP A 75 0.68 20.89 -6.94
N ALA A 76 1.39 20.12 -7.76
CA ALA A 76 1.67 18.70 -7.49
C ALA A 76 2.46 18.49 -6.20
N ILE A 77 3.45 19.37 -5.91
CA ILE A 77 4.19 19.33 -4.65
C ILE A 77 3.27 19.63 -3.47
N LYS A 78 2.43 20.66 -3.55
CA LYS A 78 1.47 21.02 -2.49
C LYS A 78 0.49 19.90 -2.21
N ASP A 79 -0.06 19.28 -3.26
CA ASP A 79 -1.01 18.17 -3.13
C ASP A 79 -0.35 16.93 -2.51
N SER A 80 0.89 16.64 -2.90
CA SER A 80 1.70 15.58 -2.30
C SER A 80 1.96 15.85 -0.81
N MET A 81 2.37 17.06 -0.44
CA MET A 81 2.57 17.47 0.95
C MET A 81 1.29 17.37 1.78
N ARG A 82 0.16 17.83 1.23
CA ARG A 82 -1.16 17.72 1.88
C ARG A 82 -1.55 16.27 2.13
N THR A 83 -1.37 15.41 1.13
CA THR A 83 -1.68 13.98 1.23
C THR A 83 -0.79 13.29 2.26
N MET A 84 0.51 13.56 2.26
CA MET A 84 1.44 13.05 3.28
C MET A 84 1.07 13.51 4.69
N ALA A 85 0.76 14.79 4.87
CA ALA A 85 0.34 15.33 6.16
C ALA A 85 -0.94 14.66 6.67
N LEU A 86 -1.91 14.41 5.78
CA LEU A 86 -3.15 13.70 6.09
C LEU A 86 -2.86 12.26 6.53
N ILE A 87 -2.05 11.51 5.78
CA ILE A 87 -1.67 10.13 6.11
C ILE A 87 -0.99 10.08 7.49
N CYS A 88 0.01 10.93 7.71
CA CYS A 88 0.72 11.03 9.00
C CYS A 88 -0.23 11.41 10.15
N GLY A 89 -1.14 12.35 9.92
CA GLY A 89 -2.14 12.76 10.91
C GLY A 89 -3.04 11.59 11.34
N TYR A 90 -3.52 10.79 10.39
CA TYR A 90 -4.31 9.59 10.68
C TYR A 90 -3.49 8.54 11.47
N ILE A 91 -2.26 8.25 11.04
CA ILE A 91 -1.39 7.28 11.74
C ILE A 91 -1.14 7.74 13.19
N MET A 92 -0.76 9.01 13.38
CA MET A 92 -0.47 9.58 14.70
C MET A 92 -1.69 9.59 15.61
N MET A 93 -2.86 9.99 15.10
CA MET A 93 -4.10 10.01 15.87
C MET A 93 -4.45 8.61 16.37
N PHE A 94 -4.44 7.60 15.50
CA PHE A 94 -4.75 6.22 15.89
C PHE A 94 -3.68 5.57 16.77
N ALA A 95 -2.40 5.92 16.58
CA ALA A 95 -1.33 5.50 17.48
C ALA A 95 -1.52 6.07 18.91
N VAL A 96 -1.90 7.35 19.02
CA VAL A 96 -2.23 7.97 20.31
C VAL A 96 -3.47 7.34 20.93
N LEU A 97 -4.52 7.06 20.14
CA LEU A 97 -5.71 6.36 20.62
C LEU A 97 -5.37 4.97 21.17
N ALA A 98 -4.55 4.20 20.44
CA ALA A 98 -4.07 2.89 20.91
C ALA A 98 -3.33 3.02 22.24
N ARG A 99 -2.46 4.05 22.38
CA ARG A 99 -1.76 4.32 23.64
C ARG A 99 -2.69 4.76 24.78
N MET A 100 -3.74 5.52 24.47
CA MET A 100 -4.73 5.94 25.45
C MET A 100 -5.50 4.75 26.03
N ILE A 101 -5.84 3.74 25.24
CA ILE A 101 -6.47 2.50 25.74
C ILE A 101 -5.62 1.83 26.82
N ASP A 102 -4.29 1.83 26.65
CA ASP A 102 -3.36 1.28 27.65
C ASP A 102 -3.29 2.14 28.92
N VAL A 103 -3.07 3.46 28.77
CA VAL A 103 -2.84 4.37 29.91
C VAL A 103 -4.11 4.60 30.74
N THR A 104 -5.28 4.57 30.11
CA THR A 104 -6.58 4.73 30.80
C THR A 104 -7.06 3.44 31.47
N GLY A 105 -6.38 2.31 31.27
CA GLY A 105 -6.81 1.01 31.79
C GLY A 105 -8.02 0.41 31.07
N LEU A 106 -8.38 0.91 29.87
CA LEU A 106 -9.50 0.40 29.07
C LEU A 106 -9.18 -0.91 28.33
N PHE A 107 -7.90 -1.29 28.26
CA PHE A 107 -7.44 -2.47 27.52
C PHE A 107 -8.21 -3.78 27.85
N PRO A 108 -8.52 -4.13 29.11
CA PRO A 108 -9.26 -5.36 29.42
C PRO A 108 -10.65 -5.42 28.77
N TYR A 109 -11.34 -4.28 28.67
CA TYR A 109 -12.67 -4.20 28.07
C TYR A 109 -12.61 -4.28 26.54
N VAL A 110 -11.69 -3.55 25.93
CA VAL A 110 -11.52 -3.56 24.46
C VAL A 110 -10.98 -4.91 23.98
N SER A 111 -10.15 -5.57 24.78
CA SER A 111 -9.57 -6.88 24.44
C SER A 111 -10.49 -8.07 24.72
N ALA A 112 -11.57 -7.91 25.48
CA ALA A 112 -12.50 -8.99 25.81
C ALA A 112 -13.01 -9.79 24.59
N PRO A 113 -13.52 -9.17 23.50
CA PRO A 113 -13.97 -9.91 22.32
C PRO A 113 -12.82 -10.67 21.64
N PHE A 114 -11.61 -10.07 21.61
CA PHE A 114 -10.43 -10.72 21.04
C PHE A 114 -9.98 -11.91 21.87
N ARG A 115 -9.99 -11.82 23.20
CA ARG A 115 -9.65 -12.94 24.10
C ARG A 115 -10.61 -14.10 23.91
N TRP A 116 -11.90 -13.82 23.84
CA TRP A 116 -12.92 -14.86 23.58
C TRP A 116 -12.69 -15.51 22.21
N LEU A 117 -12.51 -14.71 21.17
CA LEU A 117 -12.25 -15.21 19.82
C LEU A 117 -10.98 -16.06 19.76
N PHE A 118 -9.90 -15.63 20.42
CA PHE A 118 -8.62 -16.32 20.43
C PHE A 118 -8.71 -17.64 21.19
N ALA A 119 -9.46 -17.69 22.30
CA ALA A 119 -9.72 -18.93 23.03
C ALA A 119 -10.47 -19.95 22.15
N VAL A 120 -11.51 -19.51 21.42
CA VAL A 120 -12.26 -20.38 20.50
C VAL A 120 -11.36 -20.90 19.37
N LEU A 121 -10.49 -20.05 18.82
CA LEU A 121 -9.59 -20.39 17.72
C LEU A 121 -8.27 -21.02 18.16
N HIS A 122 -8.07 -21.26 19.47
CA HIS A 122 -6.82 -21.77 20.05
C HIS A 122 -5.57 -20.93 19.67
N ILE A 123 -5.74 -19.62 19.58
CA ILE A 123 -4.67 -18.64 19.35
C ILE A 123 -4.11 -18.19 20.70
N ASP A 124 -2.79 -18.07 20.78
CA ASP A 124 -2.08 -17.69 21.98
C ASP A 124 -2.51 -16.28 22.47
N PRO A 125 -2.87 -16.13 23.76
CA PRO A 125 -3.36 -14.87 24.31
C PRO A 125 -2.31 -13.74 24.28
N ALA A 126 -1.01 -14.03 24.16
CA ALA A 126 0.03 -13.01 24.03
C ALA A 126 -0.18 -12.14 22.77
N LEU A 127 -0.86 -12.67 21.75
CA LEU A 127 -1.16 -11.96 20.50
C LEU A 127 -2.40 -11.04 20.58
N VAL A 128 -3.16 -11.07 21.67
CA VAL A 128 -4.36 -10.23 21.83
C VAL A 128 -4.02 -8.75 21.76
N ARG A 129 -2.90 -8.34 22.36
CA ARG A 129 -2.42 -6.95 22.30
C ARG A 129 -2.19 -6.53 20.85
N ALA A 130 -1.53 -7.40 20.07
CA ALA A 130 -1.25 -7.14 18.66
C ALA A 130 -2.52 -7.00 17.84
N ALA A 131 -3.54 -7.81 18.11
CA ALA A 131 -4.83 -7.72 17.40
C ALA A 131 -5.58 -6.41 17.74
N VAL A 132 -5.61 -6.01 19.01
CA VAL A 132 -6.26 -4.75 19.42
C VAL A 132 -5.54 -3.53 18.85
N THR A 133 -4.21 -3.47 18.97
CA THR A 133 -3.45 -2.33 18.41
C THR A 133 -3.48 -2.36 16.89
N GLY A 134 -3.41 -3.54 16.26
CA GLY A 134 -3.49 -3.74 14.82
C GLY A 134 -4.85 -3.45 14.21
N LEU A 135 -5.93 -3.54 14.99
CA LEU A 135 -7.24 -3.05 14.57
C LEU A 135 -7.17 -1.53 14.30
N LEU A 136 -6.45 -0.79 15.14
CA LEU A 136 -6.33 0.67 15.06
C LEU A 136 -5.25 1.13 14.07
N GLU A 137 -4.05 0.56 14.18
CA GLU A 137 -2.85 1.01 13.50
C GLU A 137 -1.97 -0.18 13.11
N ILE A 138 -1.67 -0.29 11.82
CA ILE A 138 -1.03 -1.45 11.19
C ILE A 138 0.40 -1.69 11.69
N ASP A 139 1.19 -0.62 11.86
CA ASP A 139 2.62 -0.70 12.21
C ASP A 139 2.81 -1.16 13.66
N LEU A 140 2.06 -0.58 14.61
CA LEU A 140 2.08 -0.95 16.02
C LEU A 140 1.50 -2.35 16.26
N GLY A 141 0.45 -2.73 15.53
CA GLY A 141 -0.15 -4.06 15.61
C GLY A 141 0.81 -5.16 15.18
N THR A 142 1.39 -5.00 13.98
CA THR A 142 2.37 -5.97 13.47
C THR A 142 3.63 -6.01 14.33
N LEU A 143 4.03 -4.88 14.95
CA LEU A 143 5.21 -4.83 15.82
C LEU A 143 4.96 -5.56 17.14
N ALA A 144 3.76 -5.39 17.69
CA ALA A 144 3.33 -6.16 18.85
C ALA A 144 3.25 -7.65 18.53
N ALA A 145 2.80 -8.04 17.32
CA ALA A 145 2.76 -9.44 16.90
C ALA A 145 4.17 -10.06 16.81
N SER A 146 5.13 -9.35 16.22
CA SER A 146 6.51 -9.87 16.08
C SER A 146 7.30 -9.89 17.38
N ARG A 147 6.87 -9.15 18.40
CA ARG A 147 7.47 -9.14 19.74
C ARG A 147 6.82 -10.10 20.73
N ALA A 148 5.73 -10.76 20.35
CA ALA A 148 5.04 -11.74 21.20
C ALA A 148 5.78 -13.09 21.19
N THR A 149 7.00 -13.12 21.74
CA THR A 149 7.90 -14.29 21.70
C THR A 149 7.36 -15.53 22.39
N ASP A 150 6.41 -15.34 23.32
CA ASP A 150 5.76 -16.44 24.03
C ASP A 150 4.78 -17.22 23.13
N ALA A 151 4.27 -16.59 22.07
CA ALA A 151 3.36 -17.21 21.13
C ALA A 151 4.11 -18.01 20.04
N PRO A 152 3.52 -19.08 19.49
CA PRO A 152 4.11 -19.80 18.37
C PRO A 152 4.34 -18.88 17.15
N LEU A 153 5.51 -19.00 16.50
CA LEU A 153 5.88 -18.18 15.35
C LEU A 153 4.80 -18.19 14.25
N ALA A 154 4.18 -19.35 14.01
CA ALA A 154 3.10 -19.47 13.03
C ALA A 154 1.92 -18.55 13.31
N GLN A 155 1.52 -18.44 14.58
CA GLN A 155 0.43 -17.57 15.00
C GLN A 155 0.86 -16.10 14.96
N GLN A 156 2.10 -15.78 15.36
CA GLN A 156 2.63 -14.40 15.25
C GLN A 156 2.58 -13.89 13.81
N VAL A 157 3.05 -14.70 12.86
CA VAL A 157 3.10 -14.34 11.43
C VAL A 157 1.70 -14.30 10.83
N ALA A 158 0.82 -15.22 11.20
CA ALA A 158 -0.57 -15.22 10.74
C ALA A 158 -1.35 -14.00 11.25
N ILE A 159 -1.20 -13.62 12.52
CA ILE A 159 -1.81 -12.41 13.08
C ILE A 159 -1.23 -11.15 12.44
N ALA A 160 0.09 -11.07 12.28
CA ALA A 160 0.70 -9.95 11.57
C ALA A 160 0.17 -9.84 10.13
N GLY A 161 0.00 -10.96 9.43
CA GLY A 161 -0.58 -10.99 8.09
C GLY A 161 -2.05 -10.54 8.07
N ALA A 162 -2.85 -10.99 9.03
CA ALA A 162 -4.24 -10.54 9.18
C ALA A 162 -4.33 -9.01 9.40
N ILE A 163 -3.47 -8.47 10.27
CA ILE A 163 -3.38 -7.02 10.54
C ILE A 163 -3.01 -6.25 9.27
N ILE A 164 -2.05 -6.77 8.48
CA ILE A 164 -1.63 -6.13 7.23
C ILE A 164 -2.78 -6.07 6.22
N ALA A 165 -3.47 -7.19 6.03
CA ALA A 165 -4.62 -7.27 5.13
C ALA A 165 -5.79 -6.39 5.59
N TRP A 166 -6.04 -6.30 6.91
CA TRP A 166 -7.00 -5.37 7.51
C TRP A 166 -6.61 -3.90 7.30
N SER A 167 -5.32 -3.58 7.35
CA SER A 167 -4.75 -2.24 7.15
C SER A 167 -4.97 -1.22 8.29
N GLY A 168 -5.75 -1.54 9.32
CA GLY A 168 -5.98 -0.68 10.49
C GLY A 168 -7.03 0.40 10.26
N LEU A 169 -7.68 0.89 11.32
CA LEU A 169 -8.68 1.96 11.24
C LEU A 169 -8.07 3.29 10.74
N SER A 170 -6.76 3.50 10.93
CA SER A 170 -6.04 4.65 10.36
C SER A 170 -6.17 4.74 8.84
N VAL A 171 -5.95 3.63 8.12
CA VAL A 171 -6.08 3.57 6.66
C VAL A 171 -7.54 3.65 6.24
N HIS A 172 -8.46 3.04 7.00
CA HIS A 172 -9.89 3.19 6.74
C HIS A 172 -10.35 4.65 6.81
N GLY A 173 -9.86 5.40 7.81
CA GLY A 173 -10.11 6.84 7.93
C GLY A 173 -9.53 7.64 6.76
N GLN A 174 -8.31 7.31 6.32
CA GLN A 174 -7.69 7.91 5.13
C GLN A 174 -8.58 7.71 3.90
N VAL A 175 -9.01 6.48 3.63
CA VAL A 175 -9.88 6.16 2.48
C VAL A 175 -11.24 6.85 2.62
N ALA A 176 -11.85 6.83 3.80
CA ALA A 176 -13.12 7.52 4.05
C ALA A 176 -13.03 9.02 3.77
N SER A 177 -11.91 9.67 4.11
CA SER A 177 -11.71 11.10 3.85
C SER A 177 -11.49 11.44 2.38
N VAL A 178 -10.97 10.50 1.59
CA VAL A 178 -10.86 10.66 0.13
C VAL A 178 -12.21 10.46 -0.54
N LEU A 179 -13.04 9.56 0.01
CA LEU A 179 -14.37 9.25 -0.53
C LEU A 179 -15.48 10.17 -0.01
N SER A 180 -15.23 10.97 1.03
CA SER A 180 -16.19 11.94 1.58
C SER A 180 -16.47 13.05 0.55
N GLY A 181 -17.51 12.85 -0.25
CA GLY A 181 -17.86 13.70 -1.39
C GLY A 181 -18.17 12.93 -2.68
N THR A 182 -18.02 11.61 -2.67
CA THR A 182 -18.38 10.71 -3.78
C THR A 182 -19.56 9.82 -3.40
N ASP A 183 -20.21 9.21 -4.39
CA ASP A 183 -21.27 8.21 -4.18
C ASP A 183 -20.73 6.80 -3.86
N ILE A 184 -19.44 6.70 -3.52
CA ILE A 184 -18.77 5.42 -3.29
C ILE A 184 -18.99 5.00 -1.83
N ARG A 185 -19.67 3.86 -1.65
CA ARG A 185 -19.95 3.29 -0.33
C ARG A 185 -18.71 2.64 0.28
N MET A 186 -18.43 2.96 1.55
CA MET A 186 -17.33 2.33 2.31
C MET A 186 -17.60 0.87 2.69
N GLY A 187 -18.86 0.47 2.83
CA GLY A 187 -19.25 -0.87 3.32
C GLY A 187 -18.58 -2.04 2.56
N PRO A 188 -18.67 -2.09 1.22
CA PRO A 188 -18.03 -3.15 0.42
C PRO A 188 -16.52 -3.19 0.57
N TYR A 189 -15.87 -2.01 0.69
CA TYR A 189 -14.43 -1.91 0.94
C TYR A 189 -14.05 -2.55 2.29
N VAL A 190 -14.77 -2.21 3.38
CA VAL A 190 -14.51 -2.78 4.70
C VAL A 190 -14.75 -4.29 4.71
N ALA A 191 -15.82 -4.76 4.07
CA ALA A 191 -16.12 -6.19 3.96
C ALA A 191 -15.03 -6.95 3.19
N ALA A 192 -14.55 -6.39 2.08
CA ALA A 192 -13.44 -6.97 1.31
C ALA A 192 -12.15 -7.05 2.14
N ARG A 193 -11.83 -6.01 2.91
CA ARG A 193 -10.67 -5.97 3.82
C ARG A 193 -10.77 -6.97 4.96
N LEU A 194 -11.95 -7.11 5.57
CA LEU A 194 -12.20 -8.11 6.61
C LEU A 194 -12.04 -9.54 6.07
N LEU A 195 -12.63 -9.83 4.90
CA LEU A 195 -12.47 -11.13 4.24
C LEU A 195 -11.00 -11.39 3.88
N HIS A 196 -10.28 -10.38 3.37
CA HIS A 196 -8.85 -10.46 3.09
C HIS A 196 -8.06 -10.82 4.34
N ALA A 197 -8.34 -10.19 5.48
CA ALA A 197 -7.67 -10.45 6.75
C ALA A 197 -7.86 -11.90 7.23
N VAL A 198 -9.09 -12.41 7.16
CA VAL A 198 -9.39 -13.81 7.52
C VAL A 198 -8.68 -14.78 6.58
N LEU A 199 -8.75 -14.56 5.27
CA LEU A 199 -8.09 -15.42 4.30
C LEU A 199 -6.56 -15.37 4.41
N ALA A 200 -5.98 -14.18 4.65
CA ALA A 200 -4.54 -14.03 4.84
C ALA A 200 -4.07 -14.78 6.10
N PHE A 201 -4.84 -14.73 7.19
CA PHE A 201 -4.58 -15.52 8.40
C PHE A 201 -4.56 -17.03 8.08
N ILE A 202 -5.62 -17.55 7.45
CA ILE A 202 -5.77 -18.98 7.13
C ILE A 202 -4.64 -19.44 6.21
N TRP A 203 -4.41 -18.74 5.09
CA TRP A 203 -3.38 -19.12 4.13
C TRP A 203 -1.97 -19.03 4.71
N THR A 204 -1.72 -18.11 5.63
CA THR A 204 -0.42 -18.05 6.33
C THR A 204 -0.21 -19.29 7.20
N LEU A 205 -1.21 -19.73 7.96
CA LEU A 205 -1.14 -20.94 8.77
C LEU A 205 -0.98 -22.22 7.94
N VAL A 206 -1.55 -22.25 6.73
CA VAL A 206 -1.41 -23.39 5.80
C VAL A 206 -0.02 -23.40 5.17
N LEU A 207 0.45 -22.27 4.65
CA LEU A 207 1.68 -22.19 3.85
C LEU A 207 2.96 -22.23 4.69
N LEU A 208 2.94 -21.68 5.90
CA LEU A 208 4.13 -21.61 6.75
C LEU A 208 4.73 -22.98 7.11
N PRO A 209 3.96 -23.99 7.57
CA PRO A 209 4.52 -25.32 7.80
C PRO A 209 4.96 -26.01 6.50
N MET A 210 4.29 -25.74 5.37
CA MET A 210 4.65 -26.30 4.06
C MET A 210 5.96 -25.74 3.51
N ALA A 211 6.36 -24.53 3.93
CA ALA A 211 7.62 -23.91 3.54
C ALA A 211 8.86 -24.62 4.14
N GLY A 212 8.66 -25.48 5.15
CA GLY A 212 9.69 -26.33 5.77
C GLY A 212 10.83 -25.57 6.47
N PRO A 213 11.75 -26.30 7.16
CA PRO A 213 12.93 -25.69 7.81
C PRO A 213 13.89 -25.04 6.79
N LEU A 214 13.85 -25.50 5.54
CA LEU A 214 14.68 -25.02 4.43
C LEU A 214 14.40 -23.55 4.09
N SER A 215 13.15 -23.10 4.16
CA SER A 215 12.83 -21.67 3.95
C SER A 215 13.37 -20.81 5.09
N LEU A 216 13.24 -21.27 6.33
CA LEU A 216 13.64 -20.55 7.56
C LEU A 216 15.18 -20.45 7.73
N GLY A 217 15.94 -21.38 7.13
CA GLY A 217 17.40 -21.43 7.23
C GLY A 217 18.20 -21.01 5.98
N ALA A 218 17.61 -21.01 4.77
CA ALA A 218 18.38 -20.89 3.52
C ALA A 218 18.30 -19.55 2.80
N ALA A 219 17.45 -18.62 3.23
CA ALA A 219 17.46 -17.28 2.64
C ALA A 219 18.69 -16.51 3.16
N ARG A 220 19.82 -16.65 2.45
CA ARG A 220 20.96 -15.73 2.59
C ARG A 220 20.40 -14.32 2.49
N VAL A 221 20.39 -13.64 3.63
CA VAL A 221 19.99 -12.25 3.75
C VAL A 221 20.92 -11.48 2.81
N LEU A 222 20.37 -10.85 1.77
CA LEU A 222 20.93 -9.62 1.25
C LEU A 222 20.29 -8.55 2.11
N PRO A 223 20.96 -8.11 3.20
CA PRO A 223 20.41 -7.10 4.06
C PRO A 223 20.30 -5.83 3.23
N THR A 224 19.07 -5.50 2.85
CA THR A 224 18.78 -4.35 1.98
C THR A 224 19.14 -3.02 2.62
N LEU A 225 19.48 -2.99 3.92
CA LEU A 225 20.01 -1.80 4.61
C LEU A 225 21.12 -2.10 5.66
N GLY A 226 21.57 -3.34 5.86
CA GLY A 226 22.34 -3.71 7.07
C GLY A 226 23.61 -4.53 6.90
N GLY A 227 23.97 -4.93 5.69
CA GLY A 227 25.16 -5.76 5.44
C GLY A 227 25.55 -5.76 3.98
N LEU A 228 25.52 -4.55 3.43
CA LEU A 228 26.42 -4.23 2.35
C LEU A 228 27.86 -4.41 2.88
N PRO A 229 28.84 -4.89 2.09
CA PRO A 229 30.23 -4.95 2.50
C PRO A 229 30.65 -3.63 3.14
N ALA A 230 31.50 -3.63 4.17
CA ALA A 230 31.94 -2.40 4.84
C ALA A 230 32.46 -1.32 3.84
N ALA A 231 32.89 -1.74 2.64
CA ALA A 231 33.23 -0.89 1.50
C ALA A 231 32.07 0.01 0.99
N LEU A 232 30.80 -0.39 1.14
CA LEU A 232 29.62 0.40 0.76
C LEU A 232 29.13 1.34 1.88
N TRP A 233 29.62 1.19 3.12
CA TRP A 233 29.41 2.19 4.18
C TRP A 233 30.47 3.30 4.18
N GLN A 234 31.62 3.05 3.55
CA GLN A 234 32.63 4.10 3.34
C GLN A 234 32.33 5.00 2.15
N THR A 235 31.27 4.74 1.37
CA THR A 235 30.84 5.71 0.37
C THR A 235 30.17 6.88 1.10
N PRO A 236 30.63 8.13 0.91
CA PRO A 236 30.09 9.28 1.60
C PRO A 236 28.57 9.39 1.40
N PHE A 237 27.85 9.88 2.40
CA PHE A 237 26.38 10.10 2.37
C PHE A 237 25.89 10.70 1.05
N TRP A 238 26.68 11.60 0.47
CA TRP A 238 26.43 12.22 -0.83
C TRP A 238 26.32 11.26 -1.99
N GLU A 239 27.10 10.17 -2.03
CA GLU A 239 26.96 9.16 -3.08
C GLU A 239 25.68 8.34 -2.94
N HIS A 240 25.28 8.01 -1.70
CA HIS A 240 24.01 7.35 -1.44
C HIS A 240 22.82 8.23 -1.81
N LEU A 241 22.89 9.52 -1.45
CA LEU A 241 21.90 10.52 -1.83
C LEU A 241 21.85 10.67 -3.37
N MET A 242 22.99 10.76 -4.04
CA MET A 242 23.04 10.88 -5.50
C MET A 242 22.54 9.63 -6.21
N ARG A 243 22.85 8.41 -5.72
CA ARG A 243 22.30 7.16 -6.28
C ARG A 243 20.79 7.07 -6.03
N GLY A 244 20.32 7.34 -4.82
CA GLY A 244 18.90 7.35 -4.49
C GLY A 244 18.11 8.37 -5.32
N THR A 245 18.65 9.57 -5.45
CA THR A 245 18.07 10.65 -6.28
C THR A 245 18.10 10.29 -7.77
N ARG A 246 19.17 9.63 -8.25
CA ARG A 246 19.24 9.14 -9.63
C ARG A 246 18.13 8.13 -9.91
N TRP A 247 17.96 7.12 -9.07
CA TRP A 247 16.91 6.11 -9.29
C TRP A 247 15.49 6.68 -9.13
N SER A 248 15.27 7.61 -8.18
CA SER A 248 13.97 8.26 -7.98
C SER A 248 13.61 9.25 -9.08
N LEU A 249 14.60 9.84 -9.78
CA LEU A 249 14.39 10.71 -10.95
C LEU A 249 14.32 9.94 -12.26
N VAL A 250 15.05 8.82 -12.41
CA VAL A 250 15.06 8.02 -13.64
C VAL A 250 13.67 7.47 -13.98
N ILE A 251 12.93 6.97 -12.99
CA ILE A 251 11.57 6.42 -13.21
C ILE A 251 10.61 7.49 -13.77
N PRO A 252 10.42 8.66 -13.14
CA PRO A 252 9.56 9.71 -13.69
C PRO A 252 10.12 10.34 -14.97
N LEU A 253 11.45 10.44 -15.14
CA LEU A 253 12.05 10.95 -16.36
C LEU A 253 11.83 10.00 -17.54
N CYS A 254 11.94 8.68 -17.33
CA CYS A 254 11.62 7.67 -18.33
C CYS A 254 10.14 7.74 -18.73
N LEU A 255 9.23 7.88 -17.77
CA LEU A 255 7.81 8.09 -18.04
C LEU A 255 7.56 9.38 -18.85
N ALA A 256 8.23 10.48 -18.48
CA ALA A 256 8.13 11.75 -19.19
C ALA A 256 8.71 11.68 -20.61
N LEU A 257 9.83 11.00 -20.81
CA LEU A 257 10.48 10.80 -22.12
C LEU A 257 9.68 9.86 -23.02
N ILE A 258 9.04 8.82 -22.46
CA ILE A 258 8.09 7.98 -23.21
C ILE A 258 6.90 8.83 -23.65
N GLY A 259 6.37 9.70 -22.78
CA GLY A 259 5.33 10.67 -23.13
C GLY A 259 5.75 11.65 -24.22
N ALA A 260 6.97 12.21 -24.14
CA ALA A 260 7.50 13.16 -25.12
C ALA A 260 7.85 12.49 -26.47
N GLY A 261 8.40 11.28 -26.44
CA GLY A 261 8.70 10.48 -27.64
C GLY A 261 7.44 10.08 -28.38
N ALA A 262 6.38 9.70 -27.64
CA ALA A 262 5.07 9.48 -28.22
C ALA A 262 4.54 10.77 -28.90
N ALA A 263 4.67 11.94 -28.25
CA ALA A 263 4.27 13.24 -28.80
C ALA A 263 4.99 13.63 -30.10
N LEU A 264 6.28 13.30 -30.21
CA LEU A 264 7.10 13.56 -31.41
C LEU A 264 6.75 12.60 -32.56
N LEU A 265 6.55 11.31 -32.27
CA LEU A 265 6.25 10.28 -33.27
C LEU A 265 4.86 10.44 -33.92
N THR A 266 3.91 11.07 -33.24
CA THR A 266 2.58 11.36 -33.81
C THR A 266 2.49 12.72 -34.52
N GLY A 267 3.61 13.42 -34.75
CA GLY A 267 3.63 14.65 -35.56
C GLY A 267 2.98 15.89 -34.89
N GLY A 268 2.88 15.92 -33.56
CA GLY A 268 2.22 17.01 -32.81
C GLY A 268 3.03 18.32 -32.68
N VAL A 269 4.26 18.38 -33.19
CA VAL A 269 5.12 19.57 -33.09
C VAL A 269 5.01 20.40 -34.37
N ARG A 270 3.97 21.23 -34.47
CA ARG A 270 3.97 22.34 -35.42
C ARG A 270 4.80 23.48 -34.83
N TRP A 271 6.01 23.68 -35.37
CA TRP A 271 6.81 24.87 -35.11
C TRP A 271 6.05 26.10 -35.62
N VAL A 272 5.41 26.83 -34.71
CA VAL A 272 4.76 28.11 -35.04
C VAL A 272 5.85 29.17 -35.18
N HIS A 273 6.24 29.47 -36.42
CA HIS A 273 7.01 30.68 -36.74
C HIS A 273 6.12 31.90 -36.54
N PHE A 274 6.45 32.71 -35.54
CA PHE A 274 5.84 34.02 -35.34
C PHE A 274 6.26 34.96 -36.47
N HIS A 275 5.35 35.25 -37.39
CA HIS A 275 5.44 36.45 -38.24
C HIS A 275 4.64 37.57 -37.59
N THR A 276 5.35 38.54 -37.01
CA THR A 276 4.82 39.85 -36.64
C THR A 276 4.53 40.64 -37.92
N ARG A 277 3.24 40.92 -38.19
CA ARG A 277 2.87 41.96 -39.15
C ARG A 277 2.75 43.29 -38.40
N ARG A 278 3.31 44.31 -39.05
CA ARG A 278 3.42 45.71 -38.63
C ARG A 278 2.08 46.35 -38.32
#